data_AF-A0A8T7KA09-F1
#
_entry.id   AF-A0A8T7KA09-F1
#
_cell.length_a   1.000
_cell.length_b   1.000
_cell.length_c   1.000
_cell.angle_alpha   90.00
_cell.angle_beta   90.00
_cell.angle_gamma   90.00
#
_symmetry.space_group_name_H-M   'P 1'
#
loop_
_entity.id
_entity.type
_entity.pdbx_description
1 polymer ?
#
loop_
_entity_poly.entity_id
_entity_poly.type
_entity_poly.pdbx_seq_one_letter_code
_entity_poly.pdbx_strand_id
1 'polypeptide(L)'
;MKKWVIALLLVAVWGVVLAQAQDSEPQELSFRGFLDEDEPFIDYEVAFDEGQAVLLVAEATSGDLDTVLELESPSGDLLFSNDDRSAYSRDSVIGFLSDAAGIYTVRVSRFPFHDNSGNFRLTITIGGLEVLQPLDDLTRYRLSGDEEMIESEHFVVYYTTRGSDAATEEYARAVSTTFEEVWYIQLEEMRWPQPPMDSLTGGDGRYDVFLGDLINDQRNALGVTVPRVRVGDNPNSPLLETRAATSYIVIENDFAEAPDDDVITLMRSTIAHEFHHAIQLGYDYRDEHRWYYEATAVYMETATLIKEQDAAAFVSYNFDYPELCFGTEVTDPGVGILIYGDWLFIQSLVDTYGEEVVQKLWQNIALYDGFAALEETLARYSDDVPTALTRYRLQNLVRDYDLAESFDATVFLEDIIDDTGRWTFNGAGIQELSANYFELDVRAGDYEVSLARESADLELWVIMITDDVAISIPLGQEGVVEVGDQDYTYLMVFNPTYDDDINDCTYEEYVINVERVNDAPTSEGALTWDATYFEPLNLRR
;
A
#
# COMPACT_ATOMS: atom_id res chain seq x y z
N MET A 1 63.12 13.08 -48.75
CA MET A 1 61.74 13.38 -48.32
C MET A 1 60.96 12.08 -48.24
N LYS A 2 60.10 11.96 -47.21
CA LYS A 2 59.26 10.80 -46.81
C LYS A 2 60.00 9.66 -46.11
N LYS A 3 59.86 9.70 -44.78
CA LYS A 3 60.17 8.65 -43.79
C LYS A 3 59.19 7.48 -44.00
N TRP A 4 59.71 6.26 -43.95
CA TRP A 4 58.91 5.04 -43.85
C TRP A 4 58.79 4.68 -42.37
N VAL A 5 57.55 4.63 -41.88
CA VAL A 5 57.21 4.14 -40.54
C VAL A 5 56.95 2.64 -40.68
N ILE A 6 57.78 1.84 -40.02
CA ILE A 6 57.54 0.41 -39.81
C ILE A 6 56.66 0.32 -38.57
N ALA A 7 55.42 -0.16 -38.74
CA ALA A 7 54.51 -0.46 -37.66
C ALA A 7 55.00 -1.71 -36.90
N LEU A 8 55.35 -1.54 -35.63
CA LEU A 8 55.61 -2.62 -34.69
C LEU A 8 54.29 -3.01 -34.05
N LEU A 9 53.82 -4.22 -34.36
CA LEU A 9 52.71 -4.88 -33.68
C LEU A 9 53.09 -5.15 -32.22
N LEU A 10 52.45 -4.45 -31.29
CA LEU A 10 52.42 -4.81 -29.87
C LEU A 10 51.23 -5.76 -29.67
N VAL A 11 51.53 -7.04 -29.51
CA VAL A 11 50.58 -8.05 -29.04
C VAL A 11 50.42 -7.83 -27.53
N ALA A 12 49.30 -7.22 -27.12
CA ALA A 12 48.87 -7.23 -25.73
C ALA A 12 48.19 -8.58 -25.46
N VAL A 13 48.89 -9.46 -24.75
CA VAL A 13 48.29 -10.68 -24.19
C VAL A 13 47.43 -10.25 -23.01
N TRP A 14 46.12 -10.14 -23.22
CA TRP A 14 45.15 -10.09 -22.13
C TRP A 14 44.97 -11.51 -21.62
N GLY A 15 45.52 -11.79 -20.44
CA GLY A 15 45.22 -13.03 -19.73
C GLY A 15 43.78 -12.97 -19.26
N VAL A 16 42.90 -13.74 -19.89
CA VAL A 16 41.60 -14.07 -19.32
C VAL A 16 41.85 -15.06 -18.20
N VAL A 17 41.74 -14.60 -16.96
CA VAL A 17 41.57 -15.49 -15.82
C VAL A 17 40.09 -15.85 -15.81
N LEU A 18 39.77 -17.08 -16.23
CA LEU A 18 38.48 -17.69 -15.94
C LEU A 18 38.50 -17.99 -14.44
N ALA A 19 37.89 -17.12 -13.63
CA ALA A 19 37.60 -17.43 -12.23
C ALA A 19 36.48 -18.47 -12.23
N GLN A 20 36.79 -19.66 -11.73
CA GLN A 20 35.77 -20.62 -11.31
C GLN A 20 35.19 -20.10 -10.00
N ALA A 21 33.87 -20.23 -9.81
CA ALA A 21 33.20 -20.02 -8.53
C ALA A 21 33.92 -20.86 -7.45
N GLN A 22 34.63 -20.17 -6.56
CA GLN A 22 35.48 -20.76 -5.55
C GLN A 22 35.40 -19.83 -4.35
N ASP A 23 35.03 -20.37 -3.18
CA ASP A 23 35.04 -19.74 -1.86
C ASP A 23 36.09 -18.62 -1.73
N SER A 24 35.69 -17.40 -2.05
CA SER A 24 36.50 -16.20 -1.81
C SER A 24 36.04 -15.61 -0.49
N GLU A 25 36.97 -15.32 0.41
CA GLU A 25 36.62 -14.58 1.64
C GLU A 25 35.86 -13.29 1.28
N PRO A 26 34.87 -12.89 2.10
CA PRO A 26 34.14 -11.65 1.90
C PRO A 26 35.10 -10.48 1.64
N GLN A 27 34.86 -9.77 0.55
CA GLN A 27 35.58 -8.56 0.21
C GLN A 27 34.93 -7.38 0.95
N GLU A 28 35.71 -6.64 1.73
CA GLU A 28 35.26 -5.42 2.40
C GLU A 28 35.91 -4.18 1.76
N LEU A 29 35.08 -3.20 1.43
CA LEU A 29 35.48 -1.85 1.01
C LEU A 29 35.01 -0.86 2.10
N SER A 30 35.86 0.09 2.48
CA SER A 30 35.49 1.11 3.47
C SER A 30 35.84 2.51 2.99
N PHE A 31 34.87 3.40 3.07
CA PHE A 31 34.97 4.81 2.69
C PHE A 31 34.61 5.70 3.88
N ARG A 32 35.11 6.93 3.86
CA ARG A 32 34.81 7.95 4.86
C ARG A 32 34.52 9.26 4.14
N GLY A 33 33.53 9.98 4.61
CA GLY A 33 33.15 11.29 4.07
C GLY A 33 32.59 12.20 5.14
N PHE A 34 32.19 13.39 4.72
CA PHE A 34 31.48 14.38 5.51
C PHE A 34 30.28 14.87 4.70
N LEU A 35 29.14 15.06 5.34
CA LEU A 35 27.91 15.54 4.72
C LEU A 35 27.39 16.76 5.48
N ASP A 36 26.92 17.75 4.74
CA ASP A 36 26.25 18.96 5.23
C ASP A 36 25.32 19.53 4.13
N GLU A 37 24.84 20.76 4.29
CA GLU A 37 24.00 21.43 3.28
C GLU A 37 24.72 21.70 1.94
N ASP A 38 26.04 21.89 1.97
CA ASP A 38 26.86 22.21 0.79
C ASP A 38 27.26 20.94 0.02
N GLU A 39 27.44 19.81 0.73
CA GLU A 39 27.70 18.48 0.17
C GLU A 39 26.68 17.47 0.76
N PRO A 40 25.43 17.44 0.24
CA PRO A 40 24.35 16.67 0.85
C PRO A 40 24.41 15.17 0.54
N PHE A 41 25.20 14.75 -0.45
CA PHE A 41 25.39 13.33 -0.79
C PHE A 41 26.74 13.05 -1.46
N ILE A 42 27.17 11.79 -1.43
CA ILE A 42 28.35 11.28 -2.12
C ILE A 42 28.00 9.93 -2.77
N ASP A 43 28.36 9.78 -4.06
CA ASP A 43 28.14 8.57 -4.85
C ASP A 43 29.41 7.73 -4.99
N TYR A 44 29.24 6.40 -4.90
CA TYR A 44 30.30 5.40 -5.06
C TYR A 44 29.90 4.39 -6.14
N GLU A 45 30.69 4.31 -7.21
CA GLU A 45 30.52 3.28 -8.24
C GLU A 45 31.21 1.98 -7.82
N VAL A 46 30.46 0.89 -7.71
CA VAL A 46 30.96 -0.43 -7.28
C VAL A 46 30.50 -1.51 -8.24
N ALA A 47 31.41 -2.40 -8.63
CA ALA A 47 31.08 -3.51 -9.49
C ALA A 47 30.64 -4.73 -8.66
N PHE A 48 29.49 -5.30 -9.01
CA PHE A 48 29.00 -6.57 -8.48
C PHE A 48 28.87 -7.60 -9.60
N ASP A 49 29.09 -8.86 -9.27
CA ASP A 49 28.75 -9.99 -10.13
C ASP A 49 27.33 -10.47 -9.80
N GLU A 50 26.64 -11.04 -10.79
CA GLU A 50 25.32 -11.65 -10.63
C GLU A 50 25.35 -12.75 -9.55
N GLY A 51 24.39 -12.72 -8.63
CA GLY A 51 24.23 -13.64 -7.50
C GLY A 51 25.10 -13.35 -6.28
N GLN A 52 25.92 -12.29 -6.27
CA GLN A 52 26.69 -11.91 -5.08
C GLN A 52 25.78 -11.33 -4.00
N ALA A 53 26.04 -11.71 -2.75
CA ALA A 53 25.46 -11.06 -1.59
C ALA A 53 26.25 -9.82 -1.22
N VAL A 54 25.56 -8.71 -0.98
CA VAL A 54 26.15 -7.41 -0.68
C VAL A 54 25.49 -6.81 0.56
N LEU A 55 26.31 -6.35 1.50
CA LEU A 55 25.88 -5.60 2.69
C LEU A 55 26.52 -4.21 2.66
N LEU A 56 25.68 -3.18 2.61
CA LEU A 56 26.05 -1.77 2.67
C LEU A 56 25.68 -1.24 4.06
N VAL A 57 26.65 -0.66 4.78
CA VAL A 57 26.42 -0.05 6.10
C VAL A 57 26.98 1.36 6.11
N ALA A 58 26.13 2.36 6.32
CA ALA A 58 26.54 3.74 6.52
C ALA A 58 26.35 4.12 8.00
N GLU A 59 27.43 4.57 8.65
CA GLU A 59 27.40 4.94 10.07
C GLU A 59 27.83 6.39 10.25
N ALA A 60 27.05 7.16 10.99
CA ALA A 60 27.45 8.47 11.47
C ALA A 60 28.58 8.31 12.52
N THR A 61 29.70 8.98 12.29
CA THR A 61 30.90 8.92 13.16
C THR A 61 31.16 10.21 13.94
N SER A 62 30.41 11.27 13.65
CA SER A 62 30.41 12.53 14.40
C SER A 62 29.20 13.39 14.00
N GLY A 63 28.82 14.35 14.84
CA GLY A 63 27.74 15.28 14.53
C GLY A 63 26.38 14.68 14.86
N ASP A 64 25.35 15.19 14.21
CA ASP A 64 23.95 14.74 14.31
C ASP A 64 23.44 14.13 12.99
N LEU A 65 24.36 13.83 12.07
CA LEU A 65 24.10 13.23 10.76
C LEU A 65 23.13 12.06 10.86
N ASP A 66 22.14 12.12 9.98
CA ASP A 66 21.12 11.12 9.76
C ASP A 66 21.35 10.59 8.34
N THR A 67 21.82 9.35 8.22
CA THR A 67 22.40 8.84 6.96
C THR A 67 21.36 8.10 6.13
N VAL A 68 21.18 8.47 4.86
CA VAL A 68 20.38 7.70 3.92
C VAL A 68 21.29 6.96 2.94
N LEU A 69 21.03 5.67 2.75
CA LEU A 69 21.64 4.86 1.72
C LEU A 69 20.67 4.68 0.56
N GLU A 70 21.14 4.91 -0.66
CA GLU A 70 20.43 4.55 -1.89
C GLU A 70 21.32 3.66 -2.74
N LEU A 71 20.73 2.65 -3.38
CA LEU A 71 21.40 1.81 -4.37
C LEU A 71 20.68 1.92 -5.72
N GLU A 72 21.39 2.35 -6.75
CA GLU A 72 20.90 2.36 -8.13
C GLU A 72 21.51 1.20 -8.92
N SER A 73 20.69 0.61 -9.80
CA SER A 73 21.09 -0.44 -10.73
C SER A 73 22.07 0.08 -11.78
N PRO A 74 22.73 -0.80 -12.56
CA PRO A 74 23.55 -0.39 -13.70
C PRO A 74 22.78 0.36 -14.80
N SER A 75 21.46 0.25 -14.85
CA SER A 75 20.59 1.05 -15.74
C SER A 75 20.21 2.42 -15.17
N GLY A 76 20.50 2.68 -13.89
CA GLY A 76 20.17 3.92 -13.19
C GLY A 76 18.84 3.88 -12.45
N ASP A 77 18.22 2.70 -12.31
CA ASP A 77 16.96 2.54 -11.57
C ASP A 77 17.26 2.44 -10.08
N LEU A 78 16.57 3.22 -9.25
CA LEU A 78 16.70 3.14 -7.80
C LEU A 78 16.18 1.78 -7.32
N LEU A 79 17.04 0.90 -6.84
CA LEU A 79 16.69 -0.43 -6.33
C LEU A 79 16.29 -0.38 -4.85
N PHE A 80 17.08 0.33 -4.05
CA PHE A 80 16.89 0.38 -2.59
C PHE A 80 17.11 1.77 -2.06
N SER A 81 16.36 2.12 -1.02
CA SER A 81 16.64 3.25 -0.16
C SER A 81 16.38 2.84 1.29
N ASN A 82 17.25 3.26 2.21
CA ASN A 82 17.03 3.11 3.64
C ASN A 82 17.70 4.27 4.39
N ASP A 83 16.96 4.96 5.24
CA ASP A 83 17.43 6.04 6.12
C ASP A 83 17.78 5.53 7.53
N ASP A 84 16.95 4.69 8.11
CA ASP A 84 17.18 4.16 9.46
C ASP A 84 17.31 2.63 9.47
N ARG A 85 18.46 2.09 9.88
CA ARG A 85 18.64 0.64 10.03
C ARG A 85 17.70 0.04 11.08
N SER A 86 17.23 0.85 12.04
CA SER A 86 16.27 0.43 13.07
C SER A 86 15.67 1.66 13.74
N ALA A 87 14.57 1.48 14.49
CA ALA A 87 13.91 2.53 15.29
C ALA A 87 14.84 3.25 16.31
N TYR A 88 16.03 2.70 16.58
CA TYR A 88 16.95 3.19 17.60
C TYR A 88 18.25 3.78 17.00
N SER A 89 18.37 3.84 15.68
CA SER A 89 19.62 4.17 15.01
C SER A 89 19.40 4.89 13.68
N ARG A 90 19.94 6.12 13.58
CA ARG A 90 20.01 6.96 12.36
C ARG A 90 21.10 6.57 11.36
N ASP A 91 21.58 5.35 11.50
CA ASP A 91 22.59 4.77 10.62
C ASP A 91 21.82 3.92 9.62
N SER A 92 22.17 3.92 8.34
CA SER A 92 21.46 3.13 7.33
C SER A 92 22.16 1.83 6.97
N VAL A 93 21.36 0.86 6.48
CA VAL A 93 21.86 -0.44 6.01
C VAL A 93 21.05 -0.95 4.83
N ILE A 94 21.71 -1.59 3.85
CA ILE A 94 21.05 -2.29 2.75
C ILE A 94 21.72 -3.65 2.58
N GLY A 95 20.92 -4.72 2.57
CA GLY A 95 21.35 -6.08 2.25
C GLY A 95 20.60 -6.63 1.04
N PHE A 96 21.30 -7.15 0.04
CA PHE A 96 20.67 -7.69 -1.17
C PHE A 96 21.51 -8.74 -1.89
N LEU A 97 20.86 -9.46 -2.81
CA LEU A 97 21.49 -10.29 -3.84
C LEU A 97 21.52 -9.52 -5.17
N SER A 98 22.69 -9.44 -5.81
CA SER A 98 22.84 -8.74 -7.08
C SER A 98 22.17 -9.51 -8.22
N ASP A 99 21.13 -8.96 -8.85
CA ASP A 99 20.40 -9.66 -9.93
C ASP A 99 21.14 -9.67 -11.27
N ALA A 100 22.12 -8.79 -11.43
CA ALA A 100 22.90 -8.67 -12.66
C ALA A 100 24.35 -8.31 -12.35
N ALA A 101 25.25 -8.70 -13.24
CA ALA A 101 26.62 -8.21 -13.21
C ALA A 101 26.68 -6.79 -13.78
N GLY A 102 27.31 -5.84 -13.09
CA GLY A 102 27.39 -4.46 -13.55
C GLY A 102 28.00 -3.50 -12.54
N ILE A 103 28.02 -2.22 -12.90
CA ILE A 103 28.43 -1.13 -12.01
C ILE A 103 27.16 -0.55 -11.40
N TYR A 104 27.06 -0.63 -10.09
CA TYR A 104 25.98 -0.05 -9.31
C TYR A 104 26.45 1.27 -8.68
N THR A 105 25.50 2.17 -8.43
CA THR A 105 25.76 3.41 -7.70
C THR A 105 25.28 3.25 -6.27
N VAL A 106 26.19 3.33 -5.30
CA VAL A 106 25.85 3.44 -3.87
C VAL A 106 25.93 4.91 -3.49
N ARG A 107 24.81 5.53 -3.16
CA ARG A 107 24.76 6.90 -2.65
C ARG A 107 24.62 6.90 -1.14
N VAL A 108 25.42 7.72 -0.47
CA VAL A 108 25.21 8.08 0.94
C VAL A 108 24.82 9.55 0.98
N SER A 109 23.65 9.86 1.52
CA SER A 109 23.13 11.22 1.64
C SER A 109 22.71 11.55 3.07
N ARG A 110 22.49 12.84 3.33
CA ARG A 110 21.86 13.31 4.56
C ARG A 110 20.34 13.19 4.46
N PHE A 111 19.66 12.88 5.56
CA PHE A 111 18.19 12.90 5.57
C PHE A 111 17.65 14.30 5.20
N PRO A 112 16.71 14.43 4.25
CA PRO A 112 16.42 15.72 3.62
C PRO A 112 15.51 16.65 4.43
N PHE A 113 14.74 16.12 5.41
CA PHE A 113 13.65 16.88 6.06
C PHE A 113 14.06 17.68 7.30
N HIS A 114 15.30 17.58 7.76
CA HIS A 114 15.83 18.45 8.82
C HIS A 114 17.33 18.68 8.66
N ASP A 115 17.83 19.79 9.22
CA ASP A 115 19.26 20.09 9.17
C ASP A 115 20.04 19.10 10.04
N ASN A 116 20.90 18.34 9.39
CA ASN A 116 21.83 17.40 10.03
C ASN A 116 23.15 17.39 9.25
N SER A 117 24.25 17.12 9.97
CA SER A 117 25.59 17.11 9.37
C SER A 117 26.57 16.27 10.18
N GLY A 118 27.62 15.78 9.52
CA GLY A 118 28.59 14.95 10.20
C GLY A 118 29.54 14.17 9.31
N ASN A 119 30.52 13.53 9.93
CA ASN A 119 31.38 12.57 9.25
C ASN A 119 30.69 11.21 9.26
N PHE A 120 30.82 10.45 8.18
CA PHE A 120 30.31 9.08 8.10
C PHE A 120 31.39 8.07 7.72
N ARG A 121 31.08 6.79 7.93
CA ARG A 121 31.79 5.66 7.34
C ARG A 121 30.81 4.81 6.55
N LEU A 122 31.13 4.55 5.29
CA LEU A 122 30.46 3.54 4.46
C LEU A 122 31.31 2.28 4.47
N THR A 123 30.69 1.13 4.73
CA THR A 123 31.30 -0.20 4.61
C THR A 123 30.47 -1.01 3.61
N ILE A 124 31.13 -1.57 2.61
CA ILE A 124 30.52 -2.41 1.57
C ILE A 124 31.19 -3.79 1.66
N THR A 125 30.43 -4.78 2.07
CA THR A 125 30.89 -6.17 2.16
C THR A 125 30.25 -6.97 1.03
N ILE A 126 31.04 -7.73 0.28
CA ILE A 126 30.62 -8.47 -0.92
C ILE A 126 31.11 -9.91 -0.77
N GLY A 127 30.25 -10.90 -0.98
CA GLY A 127 30.64 -12.30 -0.82
C GLY A 127 29.51 -13.29 -1.09
N GLY A 128 29.59 -14.45 -0.43
CA GLY A 128 28.47 -15.39 -0.36
C GLY A 128 27.41 -14.92 0.63
N LEU A 129 26.33 -15.68 0.74
CA LEU A 129 25.18 -15.35 1.59
C LEU A 129 25.59 -14.97 3.02
N GLU A 130 26.66 -15.55 3.58
CA GLU A 130 27.18 -15.24 4.91
C GLU A 130 27.40 -13.75 5.19
N VAL A 131 27.59 -12.94 4.15
CA VAL A 131 27.72 -11.48 4.24
C VAL A 131 26.45 -10.81 4.76
N LEU A 132 25.27 -11.42 4.58
CA LEU A 132 24.00 -10.88 5.04
C LEU A 132 23.68 -11.26 6.49
N GLN A 133 24.44 -12.18 7.12
CA GLN A 133 24.21 -12.58 8.52
C GLN A 133 24.14 -11.40 9.51
N PRO A 134 25.01 -10.37 9.42
CA PRO A 134 24.95 -9.25 10.35
C PRO A 134 23.70 -8.39 10.20
N LEU A 135 22.99 -8.47 9.07
CA LEU A 135 21.82 -7.65 8.83
C LEU A 135 20.76 -7.90 9.90
N ASP A 136 20.59 -9.16 10.31
CA ASP A 136 19.64 -9.55 11.34
C ASP A 136 19.87 -8.79 12.65
N ASP A 137 21.11 -8.73 13.12
CA ASP A 137 21.46 -8.02 14.35
C ASP A 137 21.37 -6.47 14.20
N LEU A 138 21.50 -5.98 12.97
CA LEU A 138 21.47 -4.55 12.65
C LEU A 138 20.05 -4.01 12.48
N THR A 139 19.12 -4.83 11.98
CA THR A 139 17.76 -4.40 11.61
C THR A 139 16.66 -4.94 12.50
N ARG A 140 16.89 -6.01 13.26
CA ARG A 140 15.85 -6.56 14.15
C ARG A 140 15.33 -5.54 15.15
N TYR A 141 14.08 -5.71 15.54
CA TYR A 141 13.54 -5.04 16.72
C TYR A 141 14.33 -5.46 17.97
N ARG A 142 14.57 -4.51 18.87
CA ARG A 142 15.34 -4.72 20.10
C ARG A 142 14.48 -4.38 21.29
N LEU A 143 14.05 -5.42 22.00
CA LEU A 143 13.25 -5.28 23.21
C LEU A 143 14.03 -4.51 24.29
N SER A 144 13.32 -3.66 25.03
CA SER A 144 13.86 -2.82 26.12
C SER A 144 14.28 -3.60 27.38
N GLY A 145 14.02 -4.91 27.42
CA GLY A 145 14.35 -5.80 28.52
C GLY A 145 15.01 -7.11 28.07
N ASP A 146 15.22 -8.02 29.02
CA ASP A 146 15.72 -9.37 28.71
C ASP A 146 14.68 -10.12 27.86
N GLU A 147 15.11 -10.70 26.75
CA GLU A 147 14.21 -11.37 25.80
C GLU A 147 13.82 -12.77 26.29
N GLU A 148 12.53 -13.05 26.19
CA GLU A 148 11.89 -14.35 26.35
C GLU A 148 11.21 -14.73 25.03
N MET A 149 10.96 -16.04 24.82
CA MET A 149 10.40 -16.53 23.56
C MET A 149 9.26 -17.54 23.77
N ILE A 150 8.21 -17.41 22.95
CA ILE A 150 7.19 -18.43 22.75
C ILE A 150 7.37 -19.02 21.36
N GLU A 151 7.62 -20.31 21.32
CA GLU A 151 7.89 -21.07 20.09
C GLU A 151 6.65 -21.86 19.67
N SER A 152 6.26 -21.74 18.40
CA SER A 152 5.20 -22.55 17.77
C SER A 152 5.70 -23.25 16.50
N GLU A 153 4.81 -23.76 15.66
CA GLU A 153 5.17 -24.53 14.46
C GLU A 153 5.79 -23.63 13.39
N HIS A 154 5.18 -22.47 13.15
CA HIS A 154 5.57 -21.53 12.09
C HIS A 154 6.19 -20.23 12.62
N PHE A 155 6.09 -19.93 13.92
CA PHE A 155 6.50 -18.63 14.48
C PHE A 155 7.39 -18.74 15.72
N VAL A 156 8.16 -17.67 15.96
CA VAL A 156 8.82 -17.38 17.23
C VAL A 156 8.39 -16.00 17.69
N VAL A 157 7.67 -15.93 18.82
CA VAL A 157 7.25 -14.67 19.43
C VAL A 157 8.24 -14.27 20.52
N TYR A 158 8.98 -13.19 20.28
CA TYR A 158 9.89 -12.54 21.21
C TYR A 158 9.16 -11.49 22.04
N TYR A 159 9.31 -11.55 23.35
CA TYR A 159 8.73 -10.57 24.28
C TYR A 159 9.67 -10.33 25.46
N THR A 160 9.40 -9.29 26.24
CA THR A 160 10.08 -9.08 27.52
C THR A 160 9.06 -8.81 28.61
N THR A 161 9.40 -9.10 29.87
CA THR A 161 8.54 -8.85 31.03
C THR A 161 8.90 -7.56 31.78
N ARG A 162 9.78 -6.74 31.20
CA ARG A 162 10.33 -5.50 31.78
C ARG A 162 10.69 -4.49 30.70
N GLY A 163 10.74 -3.21 31.07
CA GLY A 163 11.04 -2.14 30.13
C GLY A 163 9.76 -1.48 29.63
N SER A 164 9.83 -0.75 28.53
CA SER A 164 8.66 -0.19 27.84
C SER A 164 7.88 -1.29 27.12
N ASP A 165 8.57 -2.23 26.48
CA ASP A 165 7.98 -3.34 25.69
C ASP A 165 7.46 -4.50 26.57
N ALA A 166 7.04 -4.21 27.80
CA ALA A 166 6.72 -5.25 28.77
C ALA A 166 5.36 -5.91 28.46
N ALA A 167 5.39 -7.17 28.02
CA ALA A 167 4.19 -8.00 27.85
C ALA A 167 4.09 -9.09 28.92
N THR A 168 2.87 -9.59 29.16
CA THR A 168 2.69 -10.80 29.98
C THR A 168 2.92 -12.07 29.14
N GLU A 169 3.41 -13.14 29.77
CA GLU A 169 3.54 -14.44 29.10
C GLU A 169 2.19 -14.97 28.58
N GLU A 170 1.09 -14.68 29.29
CA GLU A 170 -0.26 -15.05 28.86
C GLU A 170 -0.65 -14.36 27.55
N TYR A 171 -0.38 -13.07 27.44
CA TYR A 171 -0.61 -12.30 26.21
C TYR A 171 0.28 -12.79 25.06
N ALA A 172 1.58 -13.00 25.31
CA ALA A 172 2.49 -13.53 24.30
C ALA A 172 2.08 -14.92 23.76
N ARG A 173 1.50 -15.77 24.62
CA ARG A 173 0.91 -17.05 24.19
C ARG A 173 -0.36 -16.88 23.36
N ALA A 174 -1.19 -15.88 23.67
CA ALA A 174 -2.38 -15.56 22.89
C ALA A 174 -2.00 -15.05 21.48
N VAL A 175 -0.98 -14.20 21.38
CA VAL A 175 -0.41 -13.74 20.11
C VAL A 175 0.11 -14.92 19.29
N SER A 176 0.98 -15.76 19.88
CA SER A 176 1.51 -16.95 19.20
C SER A 176 0.41 -17.90 18.69
N THR A 177 -0.65 -18.10 19.49
CA THR A 177 -1.80 -18.94 19.09
C THR A 177 -2.58 -18.31 17.93
N THR A 178 -2.75 -16.99 17.94
CA THR A 178 -3.48 -16.27 16.90
C THR A 178 -2.71 -16.27 15.57
N PHE A 179 -1.38 -16.12 15.59
CA PHE A 179 -0.56 -16.25 14.38
C PHE A 179 -0.69 -17.63 13.72
N GLU A 180 -0.72 -18.72 14.49
CA GLU A 180 -0.94 -20.07 13.94
C GLU A 180 -2.35 -20.23 13.34
N GLU A 181 -3.36 -19.60 13.92
CA GLU A 181 -4.72 -19.58 13.38
C GLU A 181 -4.79 -18.81 12.06
N VAL A 182 -4.24 -17.59 12.03
CA VAL A 182 -4.19 -16.73 10.84
C VAL A 182 -3.37 -17.37 9.72
N TRP A 183 -2.24 -18.01 10.05
CA TRP A 183 -1.45 -18.80 9.10
C TRP A 183 -2.30 -19.88 8.44
N TYR A 184 -3.01 -20.68 9.24
CA TYR A 184 -3.86 -21.73 8.71
C TYR A 184 -4.97 -21.17 7.82
N ILE A 185 -5.64 -20.08 8.22
CA ILE A 185 -6.70 -19.47 7.40
C ILE A 185 -6.13 -18.93 6.09
N GLN A 186 -5.11 -18.07 6.13
CA GLN A 186 -4.61 -17.39 4.94
C GLN A 186 -3.84 -18.33 3.99
N LEU A 187 -2.99 -19.23 4.48
CA LEU A 187 -2.17 -20.11 3.62
C LEU A 187 -2.89 -21.43 3.30
N GLU A 188 -3.57 -22.05 4.26
CA GLU A 188 -4.16 -23.37 4.04
C GLU A 188 -5.61 -23.32 3.56
N GLU A 189 -6.43 -22.39 4.04
CA GLU A 189 -7.81 -22.28 3.57
C GLU A 189 -7.91 -21.38 2.33
N MET A 190 -7.35 -20.18 2.39
CA MET A 190 -7.39 -19.19 1.30
C MET A 190 -6.33 -19.42 0.22
N ARG A 191 -5.25 -20.19 0.49
CA ARG A 191 -4.21 -20.57 -0.48
C ARG A 191 -3.29 -19.43 -0.92
N TRP A 192 -3.08 -18.42 -0.07
CA TRP A 192 -1.97 -17.49 -0.26
C TRP A 192 -0.61 -18.21 -0.20
N PRO A 193 0.39 -17.79 -1.00
CA PRO A 193 1.73 -18.33 -0.88
C PRO A 193 2.32 -17.95 0.46
N GLN A 194 3.16 -18.84 1.00
CA GLN A 194 3.90 -18.53 2.21
C GLN A 194 4.84 -17.33 1.96
N PRO A 195 4.93 -16.35 2.88
CA PRO A 195 5.89 -15.27 2.75
C PRO A 195 7.32 -15.82 2.75
N PRO A 196 8.30 -15.10 2.17
CA PRO A 196 9.70 -15.47 2.30
C PRO A 196 10.06 -15.64 3.78
N MET A 197 10.78 -16.72 4.10
CA MET A 197 11.28 -16.91 5.46
C MET A 197 12.21 -15.75 5.83
N ASP A 198 12.14 -15.32 7.09
CA ASP A 198 12.81 -14.12 7.63
C ASP A 198 14.35 -14.10 7.49
N SER A 199 14.99 -15.24 7.22
CA SER A 199 16.43 -15.33 7.03
C SER A 199 16.86 -16.05 5.75
N LEU A 200 17.83 -15.43 5.05
CA LEU A 200 18.63 -16.07 4.01
C LEU A 200 19.83 -16.84 4.60
N THR A 201 20.16 -16.63 5.88
CA THR A 201 21.45 -17.06 6.47
C THR A 201 21.50 -17.47 7.94
N GLY A 202 20.38 -17.49 8.67
CA GLY A 202 20.40 -17.82 10.09
C GLY A 202 19.04 -17.66 10.77
N GLY A 203 18.57 -18.75 11.38
CA GLY A 203 17.23 -18.91 11.96
C GLY A 203 16.88 -20.39 11.93
N ASP A 204 15.74 -20.80 12.45
CA ASP A 204 15.25 -22.18 12.28
C ASP A 204 14.13 -22.32 11.23
N GLY A 205 13.90 -21.25 10.46
CA GLY A 205 12.94 -21.19 9.36
C GLY A 205 11.52 -20.79 9.78
N ARG A 206 11.31 -20.52 11.07
CA ARG A 206 10.09 -19.92 11.60
C ARG A 206 10.16 -18.40 11.54
N TYR A 207 9.00 -17.77 11.46
CA TYR A 207 8.85 -16.34 11.29
C TYR A 207 8.99 -15.58 12.62
N ASP A 208 9.86 -14.58 12.66
CA ASP A 208 10.08 -13.71 13.82
C ASP A 208 8.93 -12.71 14.05
N VAL A 209 8.39 -12.72 15.27
CA VAL A 209 7.38 -11.77 15.76
C VAL A 209 7.89 -11.14 17.06
N PHE A 210 7.83 -9.82 17.19
CA PHE A 210 8.22 -9.09 18.41
C PHE A 210 7.01 -8.42 19.06
N LEU A 211 6.96 -8.41 20.39
CA LEU A 211 6.01 -7.59 21.15
C LEU A 211 6.68 -6.30 21.61
N GLY A 212 6.32 -5.19 20.99
CA GLY A 212 6.93 -3.87 21.24
C GLY A 212 5.89 -2.82 21.64
N ASP A 213 6.33 -1.80 22.37
CA ASP A 213 5.50 -0.63 22.71
C ASP A 213 5.49 0.33 21.52
N LEU A 214 4.48 0.18 20.66
CA LEU A 214 4.29 0.89 19.39
C LEU A 214 3.33 2.08 19.53
N ILE A 215 2.32 1.99 20.40
CA ILE A 215 1.39 3.11 20.60
C ILE A 215 2.09 4.29 21.29
N ASN A 216 2.98 4.03 22.26
CA ASN A 216 3.72 5.10 22.92
C ASN A 216 5.00 5.53 22.18
N ASP A 217 5.35 4.89 21.05
CA ASP A 217 6.48 5.31 20.21
C ASP A 217 6.09 6.44 19.23
N GLN A 218 6.99 6.78 18.30
CA GLN A 218 6.73 7.86 17.33
C GLN A 218 5.79 7.45 16.19
N ARG A 219 5.59 6.15 15.98
CA ARG A 219 4.74 5.57 14.94
C ARG A 219 3.28 5.59 15.34
N ASN A 220 2.97 5.43 16.63
CA ASN A 220 1.60 5.36 17.13
C ASN A 220 0.79 4.31 16.33
N ALA A 221 1.34 3.09 16.25
CA ALA A 221 0.82 2.00 15.45
C ALA A 221 0.36 0.83 16.33
N LEU A 222 -0.55 0.00 15.82
CA LEU A 222 -1.00 -1.24 16.49
C LEU A 222 -0.10 -2.43 16.15
N GLY A 223 0.48 -2.41 14.96
CA GLY A 223 1.41 -3.40 14.44
C GLY A 223 2.28 -2.78 13.36
N VAL A 224 3.34 -3.47 12.98
CA VAL A 224 4.11 -3.14 11.78
C VAL A 224 4.83 -4.36 11.23
N THR A 225 4.80 -4.51 9.92
CA THR A 225 5.58 -5.50 9.19
C THR A 225 6.75 -4.81 8.50
N VAL A 226 7.96 -5.22 8.86
CA VAL A 226 9.18 -4.52 8.44
C VAL A 226 9.95 -5.37 7.42
N PRO A 227 10.10 -4.92 6.15
CA PRO A 227 10.96 -5.59 5.18
C PRO A 227 12.43 -5.54 5.61
N ARG A 228 13.18 -6.62 5.34
CA ARG A 228 14.60 -6.74 5.71
C ARG A 228 15.49 -6.88 4.49
N VAL A 229 15.30 -7.96 3.72
CA VAL A 229 16.15 -8.33 2.58
C VAL A 229 15.28 -8.57 1.37
N ARG A 230 15.55 -7.88 0.27
CA ARG A 230 14.99 -8.30 -1.02
C ARG A 230 15.66 -9.61 -1.44
N VAL A 231 14.83 -10.63 -1.60
CA VAL A 231 15.21 -11.97 -2.06
C VAL A 231 14.99 -12.15 -3.55
N GLY A 232 14.27 -11.22 -4.19
CA GLY A 232 13.93 -11.27 -5.60
C GLY A 232 12.74 -12.21 -5.82
N ASP A 233 13.03 -13.50 -5.91
CA ASP A 233 12.04 -14.58 -6.12
C ASP A 233 11.52 -15.12 -4.78
N ASN A 234 10.19 -15.32 -4.67
CA ASN A 234 9.62 -16.04 -3.53
C ASN A 234 9.43 -17.52 -3.91
N PRO A 235 10.30 -18.44 -3.42
CA PRO A 235 10.25 -19.85 -3.83
C PRO A 235 8.98 -20.59 -3.37
N ASN A 236 8.17 -19.96 -2.53
CA ASN A 236 6.88 -20.49 -2.07
C ASN A 236 5.71 -20.09 -2.97
N SER A 237 5.95 -19.25 -3.98
CA SER A 237 4.99 -18.82 -4.99
C SER A 237 5.22 -19.60 -6.31
N PRO A 238 4.16 -19.83 -7.11
CA PRO A 238 4.32 -20.34 -8.47
C PRO A 238 4.75 -19.28 -9.49
N LEU A 239 4.71 -17.99 -9.12
CA LEU A 239 5.23 -16.90 -9.94
C LEU A 239 6.75 -16.77 -9.76
N LEU A 240 7.37 -16.00 -10.65
CA LEU A 240 8.75 -15.57 -10.50
C LEU A 240 8.71 -14.10 -10.11
N GLU A 241 8.70 -13.83 -8.81
CA GLU A 241 8.81 -12.48 -8.31
C GLU A 241 10.21 -11.92 -8.61
N THR A 242 10.28 -10.60 -8.74
CA THR A 242 11.57 -9.90 -8.85
C THR A 242 11.81 -8.95 -7.68
N ARG A 243 10.78 -8.67 -6.88
CA ARG A 243 10.80 -7.74 -5.76
C ARG A 243 10.19 -8.36 -4.50
N ALA A 244 10.33 -9.67 -4.29
CA ALA A 244 9.99 -10.25 -2.99
C ALA A 244 11.03 -9.86 -1.94
N ALA A 245 10.60 -9.69 -0.68
CA ALA A 245 11.46 -9.43 0.46
C ALA A 245 11.11 -10.29 1.68
N THR A 246 12.12 -10.65 2.48
CA THR A 246 11.89 -11.16 3.83
C THR A 246 11.42 -10.03 4.75
N SER A 247 10.70 -10.36 5.82
CA SER A 247 10.29 -9.39 6.83
C SER A 247 10.22 -10.01 8.21
N TYR A 248 9.97 -9.17 9.22
CA TYR A 248 9.55 -9.58 10.56
C TYR A 248 8.34 -8.73 10.96
N ILE A 249 7.58 -9.17 11.96
CA ILE A 249 6.41 -8.44 12.45
C ILE A 249 6.66 -7.93 13.87
N VAL A 250 6.18 -6.74 14.18
CA VAL A 250 6.07 -6.23 15.55
C VAL A 250 4.58 -5.99 15.84
N ILE A 251 4.10 -6.47 16.97
CA ILE A 251 2.74 -6.25 17.46
C ILE A 251 2.84 -5.45 18.77
N GLU A 252 1.89 -4.54 18.97
CA GLU A 252 1.73 -3.79 20.22
C GLU A 252 1.69 -4.74 21.44
N ASN A 253 2.44 -4.43 22.50
CA ASN A 253 2.76 -5.38 23.55
C ASN A 253 1.61 -5.69 24.51
N ASP A 254 0.61 -4.80 24.64
CA ASP A 254 -0.57 -5.05 25.46
C ASP A 254 -1.86 -4.29 25.07
N PHE A 255 -1.78 -3.32 24.14
CA PHE A 255 -2.90 -2.46 23.72
C PHE A 255 -3.56 -1.67 24.88
N ALA A 256 -2.86 -1.44 26.00
CA ALA A 256 -3.44 -0.79 27.17
C ALA A 256 -3.83 0.68 26.91
N GLU A 257 -3.23 1.30 25.90
CA GLU A 257 -3.43 2.68 25.46
C GLU A 257 -4.50 2.85 24.38
N ALA A 258 -4.95 1.74 23.77
CA ALA A 258 -6.02 1.80 22.78
C ALA A 258 -7.33 2.31 23.45
N PRO A 259 -8.26 2.91 22.67
CA PRO A 259 -9.61 3.24 23.15
C PRO A 259 -10.32 2.01 23.75
N ASP A 260 -11.51 2.18 24.35
CA ASP A 260 -12.29 1.14 25.09
C ASP A 260 -12.72 -0.12 24.27
N ASP A 261 -11.91 -0.56 23.31
CA ASP A 261 -12.06 -1.74 22.48
C ASP A 261 -11.59 -3.00 23.20
N ASP A 262 -12.09 -4.14 22.74
CA ASP A 262 -11.66 -5.43 23.23
C ASP A 262 -10.23 -5.71 22.74
N VAL A 263 -9.25 -5.65 23.66
CA VAL A 263 -7.83 -5.94 23.41
C VAL A 263 -7.63 -7.22 22.58
N ILE A 264 -8.47 -8.24 22.79
CA ILE A 264 -8.37 -9.48 22.02
C ILE A 264 -8.81 -9.26 20.57
N THR A 265 -9.85 -8.47 20.34
CA THR A 265 -10.31 -8.11 19.00
C THR A 265 -9.22 -7.33 18.27
N LEU A 266 -8.69 -6.25 18.86
CA LEU A 266 -7.61 -5.45 18.26
C LEU A 266 -6.35 -6.27 17.98
N MET A 267 -5.91 -7.10 18.93
CA MET A 267 -4.75 -7.98 18.72
C MET A 267 -4.97 -8.95 17.56
N ARG A 268 -6.19 -9.49 17.43
CA ARG A 268 -6.52 -10.46 16.39
C ARG A 268 -6.64 -9.83 15.01
N SER A 269 -7.32 -8.70 14.86
CA SER A 269 -7.38 -7.95 13.59
C SER A 269 -5.98 -7.51 13.16
N THR A 270 -5.21 -6.91 14.08
CA THR A 270 -3.84 -6.46 13.79
C THR A 270 -2.95 -7.61 13.32
N ILE A 271 -3.03 -8.79 13.93
CA ILE A 271 -2.25 -9.96 13.46
C ILE A 271 -2.69 -10.40 12.05
N ALA A 272 -3.99 -10.39 11.75
CA ALA A 272 -4.47 -10.73 10.40
C ALA A 272 -3.97 -9.72 9.35
N HIS A 273 -3.96 -8.44 9.71
CA HIS A 273 -3.46 -7.33 8.91
C HIS A 273 -1.96 -7.46 8.63
N GLU A 274 -1.14 -7.51 9.69
CA GLU A 274 0.32 -7.54 9.59
C GLU A 274 0.84 -8.84 8.95
N PHE A 275 0.24 -9.98 9.28
CA PHE A 275 0.63 -11.22 8.61
C PHE A 275 0.31 -11.18 7.11
N HIS A 276 -0.74 -10.46 6.71
CA HIS A 276 -1.01 -10.28 5.29
C HIS A 276 0.03 -9.38 4.62
N HIS A 277 0.51 -8.32 5.28
CA HIS A 277 1.66 -7.56 4.76
C HIS A 277 2.89 -8.45 4.53
N ALA A 278 3.18 -9.42 5.41
CA ALA A 278 4.28 -10.36 5.16
C ALA A 278 4.11 -11.12 3.83
N ILE A 279 2.88 -11.56 3.52
CA ILE A 279 2.54 -12.22 2.25
C ILE A 279 2.70 -11.25 1.07
N GLN A 280 2.23 -10.02 1.19
CA GLN A 280 2.33 -8.97 0.17
C GLN A 280 3.79 -8.64 -0.16
N LEU A 281 4.64 -8.50 0.85
CA LEU A 281 6.09 -8.33 0.69
C LEU A 281 6.74 -9.53 -0.01
N GLY A 282 6.09 -10.70 0.02
CA GLY A 282 6.45 -11.89 -0.74
C GLY A 282 6.10 -11.82 -2.23
N TYR A 283 5.27 -10.88 -2.67
CA TYR A 283 5.00 -10.55 -4.07
C TYR A 283 5.84 -9.35 -4.51
N ASP A 284 5.72 -8.26 -3.75
CA ASP A 284 6.37 -6.98 -4.05
C ASP A 284 6.53 -6.14 -2.77
N TYR A 285 7.75 -5.68 -2.44
CA TYR A 285 7.96 -4.77 -1.30
C TYR A 285 7.85 -3.28 -1.66
N ARG A 286 7.63 -2.93 -2.93
CA ARG A 286 7.81 -1.55 -3.41
C ARG A 286 6.97 -1.20 -4.65
N ASP A 287 5.65 -1.37 -4.56
CA ASP A 287 4.74 -0.63 -5.43
C ASP A 287 4.56 0.81 -4.90
N GLU A 288 4.43 1.77 -5.80
CA GLU A 288 4.19 3.18 -5.46
C GLU A 288 2.74 3.42 -5.02
N HIS A 289 1.82 2.55 -5.43
CA HIS A 289 0.41 2.58 -5.03
C HIS A 289 0.22 1.89 -3.68
N ARG A 290 0.59 2.59 -2.60
CA ARG A 290 0.55 2.05 -1.24
C ARG A 290 -0.85 1.61 -0.78
N TRP A 291 -1.90 2.16 -1.37
CA TRP A 291 -3.27 1.76 -1.10
C TRP A 291 -3.51 0.27 -1.37
N TYR A 292 -2.80 -0.38 -2.30
CA TYR A 292 -2.92 -1.84 -2.48
C TYR A 292 -2.59 -2.61 -1.20
N TYR A 293 -1.52 -2.20 -0.50
CA TYR A 293 -1.04 -2.86 0.71
C TYR A 293 -2.06 -2.71 1.84
N GLU A 294 -2.38 -1.46 2.19
CA GLU A 294 -3.25 -1.16 3.33
C GLU A 294 -4.68 -1.62 3.07
N ALA A 295 -5.29 -1.28 1.92
CA ALA A 295 -6.67 -1.66 1.62
C ALA A 295 -6.85 -3.19 1.59
N THR A 296 -5.88 -3.94 1.04
CA THR A 296 -5.95 -5.40 1.06
C THR A 296 -5.71 -5.96 2.46
N ALA A 297 -4.78 -5.41 3.24
CA ALA A 297 -4.52 -5.86 4.61
C ALA A 297 -5.76 -5.66 5.51
N VAL A 298 -6.45 -4.52 5.39
CA VAL A 298 -7.71 -4.24 6.07
C VAL A 298 -8.82 -5.19 5.60
N TYR A 299 -8.96 -5.43 4.28
CA TYR A 299 -9.89 -6.44 3.78
C TYR A 299 -9.61 -7.82 4.39
N MET A 300 -8.34 -8.18 4.58
CA MET A 300 -7.94 -9.46 5.15
C MET A 300 -8.26 -9.59 6.64
N GLU A 301 -8.45 -8.49 7.39
CA GLU A 301 -9.06 -8.54 8.71
C GLU A 301 -10.48 -9.12 8.64
N THR A 302 -11.28 -8.64 7.68
CA THR A 302 -12.67 -9.08 7.49
C THR A 302 -12.75 -10.50 6.91
N ALA A 303 -11.87 -10.84 5.96
CA ALA A 303 -11.89 -12.12 5.29
C ALA A 303 -11.36 -13.24 6.22
N THR A 304 -10.36 -12.93 7.05
CA THR A 304 -9.75 -13.89 7.97
C THR A 304 -10.59 -14.04 9.24
N LEU A 305 -10.99 -12.93 9.86
CA LEU A 305 -11.57 -12.88 11.20
C LEU A 305 -12.78 -11.93 11.28
N ILE A 306 -13.80 -12.16 10.45
CA ILE A 306 -14.96 -11.25 10.29
C ILE A 306 -15.61 -10.72 11.58
N LYS A 307 -15.61 -11.50 12.69
CA LYS A 307 -16.23 -11.08 13.96
C LYS A 307 -15.36 -10.16 14.80
N GLU A 308 -14.06 -10.19 14.55
CA GLU A 308 -13.02 -9.51 15.31
C GLU A 308 -12.26 -8.51 14.41
N GLN A 309 -12.89 -8.02 13.34
CA GLN A 309 -12.32 -7.02 12.42
C GLN A 309 -12.44 -5.59 12.99
N ASP A 310 -11.51 -4.72 12.60
CA ASP A 310 -11.57 -3.27 12.89
C ASP A 310 -11.75 -2.40 11.61
N ALA A 311 -11.80 -3.05 10.44
CA ALA A 311 -12.03 -2.43 9.13
C ALA A 311 -13.20 -1.43 9.06
N ALA A 312 -14.28 -1.66 9.81
CA ALA A 312 -15.43 -0.75 9.86
C ALA A 312 -15.08 0.66 10.38
N ALA A 313 -14.07 0.78 11.25
CA ALA A 313 -13.64 2.05 11.82
C ALA A 313 -13.04 2.99 10.75
N PHE A 314 -12.56 2.45 9.62
CA PHE A 314 -11.94 3.24 8.54
C PHE A 314 -12.95 3.77 7.52
N VAL A 315 -14.20 3.31 7.54
CA VAL A 315 -15.21 3.63 6.51
C VAL A 315 -15.56 5.11 6.49
N SER A 316 -15.67 5.75 7.67
CA SER A 316 -16.00 7.16 7.79
C SER A 316 -15.02 8.07 7.04
N TYR A 317 -13.72 7.77 7.09
CA TYR A 317 -12.71 8.53 6.37
C TYR A 317 -12.95 8.51 4.86
N ASN A 318 -13.23 7.33 4.27
CA ASN A 318 -13.52 7.24 2.84
C ASN A 318 -14.84 7.94 2.48
N PHE A 319 -15.84 7.85 3.34
CA PHE A 319 -17.17 8.40 3.10
C PHE A 319 -17.24 9.93 3.25
N ASP A 320 -16.37 10.54 4.05
CA ASP A 320 -16.32 11.99 4.27
C ASP A 320 -15.66 12.76 3.13
N TYR A 321 -14.83 12.08 2.32
CA TYR A 321 -14.01 12.68 1.28
C TYR A 321 -14.12 11.94 -0.08
N PRO A 322 -15.34 11.64 -0.58
CA PRO A 322 -15.50 10.91 -1.82
C PRO A 322 -15.02 11.70 -3.05
N GLU A 323 -14.81 13.01 -2.92
CA GLU A 323 -14.31 13.92 -3.97
C GLU A 323 -12.79 13.88 -4.15
N LEU A 324 -12.07 13.20 -3.26
CA LEU A 324 -10.61 13.08 -3.32
C LEU A 324 -10.18 11.94 -4.22
N CYS A 325 -9.00 12.13 -4.79
CA CYS A 325 -8.36 11.19 -5.71
C CYS A 325 -8.25 9.81 -5.09
N PHE A 326 -8.66 8.78 -5.82
CA PHE A 326 -8.63 7.41 -5.29
C PHE A 326 -7.19 6.96 -4.97
N GLY A 327 -6.99 6.40 -3.77
CA GLY A 327 -5.68 5.91 -3.31
C GLY A 327 -4.68 6.99 -2.88
N THR A 328 -5.06 8.27 -2.87
CA THR A 328 -4.13 9.36 -2.53
C THR A 328 -3.68 9.34 -1.06
N GLU A 329 -2.41 9.68 -0.83
CA GLU A 329 -1.83 9.82 0.52
C GLU A 329 -1.56 11.28 0.87
N VAL A 330 -1.22 12.13 -0.11
CA VAL A 330 -0.76 13.51 0.14
C VAL A 330 -1.91 14.47 0.40
N THR A 331 -3.04 14.29 -0.29
CA THR A 331 -4.24 15.12 -0.06
C THR A 331 -5.15 14.56 1.03
N ASP A 332 -4.71 13.52 1.73
CA ASP A 332 -5.46 12.87 2.79
C ASP A 332 -5.57 13.77 4.05
N PRO A 333 -6.79 14.24 4.41
CA PRO A 333 -7.03 15.03 5.62
C PRO A 333 -6.91 14.20 6.91
N GLY A 334 -6.96 12.87 6.82
CA GLY A 334 -6.78 11.89 7.89
C GLY A 334 -5.33 11.44 8.12
N VAL A 335 -4.34 11.98 7.38
CA VAL A 335 -2.91 11.67 7.55
C VAL A 335 -2.58 10.19 7.24
N GLY A 336 -3.05 9.68 6.10
CA GLY A 336 -2.75 8.32 5.61
C GLY A 336 -3.79 7.25 5.98
N ILE A 337 -4.98 7.65 6.43
CA ILE A 337 -6.06 6.73 6.84
C ILE A 337 -7.04 6.46 5.68
N LEU A 338 -7.16 7.35 4.68
CA LEU A 338 -8.07 7.13 3.55
C LEU A 338 -7.83 5.80 2.83
N ILE A 339 -6.55 5.46 2.64
CA ILE A 339 -6.13 4.22 1.97
C ILE A 339 -6.51 2.95 2.76
N TYR A 340 -6.74 3.06 4.07
CA TYR A 340 -7.30 1.96 4.87
C TYR A 340 -8.77 1.78 4.51
N GLY A 341 -9.53 2.87 4.43
CA GLY A 341 -10.95 2.87 4.05
C GLY A 341 -11.24 2.39 2.61
N ASP A 342 -10.23 2.45 1.73
CA ASP A 342 -10.30 1.88 0.38
C ASP A 342 -10.41 0.34 0.37
N TRP A 343 -10.35 -0.34 1.53
CA TRP A 343 -10.68 -1.78 1.64
C TRP A 343 -12.06 -2.12 1.06
N LEU A 344 -13.01 -1.17 1.10
CA LEU A 344 -14.32 -1.33 0.48
C LEU A 344 -14.24 -1.50 -1.05
N PHE A 345 -13.20 -0.97 -1.71
CA PHE A 345 -12.96 -1.25 -3.12
C PHE A 345 -12.52 -2.70 -3.33
N ILE A 346 -11.65 -3.24 -2.48
CA ILE A 346 -11.28 -4.66 -2.50
C ILE A 346 -12.52 -5.53 -2.28
N GLN A 347 -13.36 -5.18 -1.31
CA GLN A 347 -14.65 -5.85 -1.07
C GLN A 347 -15.56 -5.78 -2.31
N SER A 348 -15.67 -4.61 -2.97
CA SER A 348 -16.47 -4.44 -4.19
C SER A 348 -16.01 -5.35 -5.34
N LEU A 349 -14.69 -5.53 -5.50
CA LEU A 349 -14.12 -6.48 -6.45
C LEU A 349 -14.50 -7.92 -6.08
N VAL A 350 -14.44 -8.28 -4.79
CA VAL A 350 -14.81 -9.61 -4.30
C VAL A 350 -16.29 -9.90 -4.49
N ASP A 351 -17.16 -8.96 -4.19
CA ASP A 351 -18.61 -9.10 -4.38
C ASP A 351 -18.96 -9.32 -5.86
N THR A 352 -18.18 -8.70 -6.76
CA THR A 352 -18.40 -8.80 -8.21
C THR A 352 -17.78 -10.07 -8.81
N TYR A 353 -16.55 -10.42 -8.42
CA TYR A 353 -15.70 -11.39 -9.11
C TYR A 353 -15.33 -12.62 -8.28
N GLY A 354 -15.64 -12.62 -6.99
CA GLY A 354 -15.22 -13.62 -6.01
C GLY A 354 -13.78 -13.40 -5.51
N GLU A 355 -13.44 -14.06 -4.41
CA GLU A 355 -12.17 -13.90 -3.66
C GLU A 355 -10.89 -14.07 -4.51
N GLU A 356 -10.92 -14.89 -5.57
CA GLU A 356 -9.76 -15.13 -6.46
C GLU A 356 -9.23 -13.83 -7.09
N VAL A 357 -10.07 -12.80 -7.25
CA VAL A 357 -9.66 -11.52 -7.84
C VAL A 357 -8.53 -10.85 -7.04
N VAL A 358 -8.54 -10.97 -5.71
CA VAL A 358 -7.54 -10.35 -4.83
C VAL A 358 -6.18 -11.04 -5.02
N GLN A 359 -6.17 -12.37 -5.09
CA GLN A 359 -4.94 -13.10 -5.41
C GLN A 359 -4.43 -12.77 -6.81
N LYS A 360 -5.33 -12.62 -7.79
CA LYS A 360 -4.95 -12.27 -9.16
C LYS A 360 -4.37 -10.86 -9.26
N LEU A 361 -4.88 -9.93 -8.45
CA LEU A 361 -4.35 -8.57 -8.32
C LEU A 361 -2.90 -8.60 -7.83
N TRP A 362 -2.62 -9.27 -6.70
CA TRP A 362 -1.26 -9.38 -6.16
C TRP A 362 -0.28 -10.11 -7.08
N GLN A 363 -0.76 -11.14 -7.80
CA GLN A 363 0.01 -11.78 -8.86
C GLN A 363 0.38 -10.84 -10.02
N ASN A 364 -0.45 -9.84 -10.30
CA ASN A 364 -0.17 -8.83 -11.31
C ASN A 364 0.70 -7.69 -10.75
N ILE A 365 0.53 -7.31 -9.48
CA ILE A 365 1.42 -6.33 -8.78
C ILE A 365 2.88 -6.82 -8.79
N ALA A 366 3.11 -8.13 -8.62
CA ALA A 366 4.47 -8.69 -8.76
C ALA A 366 5.11 -8.53 -10.16
N LEU A 367 4.33 -8.14 -11.17
CA LEU A 367 4.74 -8.06 -12.58
C LEU A 367 4.60 -6.65 -13.18
N TYR A 368 3.74 -5.81 -12.61
CA TYR A 368 3.36 -4.50 -13.10
C TYR A 368 3.24 -3.54 -11.92
N ASP A 369 3.52 -2.26 -12.13
CA ASP A 369 3.39 -1.21 -11.12
C ASP A 369 2.09 -0.42 -11.31
N GLY A 370 1.63 0.22 -10.24
CA GLY A 370 0.57 1.23 -10.31
C GLY A 370 -0.77 0.70 -10.84
N PHE A 371 -1.46 1.49 -11.67
CA PHE A 371 -2.76 1.06 -12.20
C PHE A 371 -2.65 -0.07 -13.22
N ALA A 372 -1.50 -0.27 -13.86
CA ALA A 372 -1.31 -1.34 -14.84
C ALA A 372 -1.56 -2.74 -14.23
N ALA A 373 -1.24 -2.94 -12.95
CA ALA A 373 -1.54 -4.19 -12.24
C ALA A 373 -3.06 -4.44 -12.12
N LEU A 374 -3.83 -3.41 -11.78
CA LEU A 374 -5.29 -3.48 -11.70
C LEU A 374 -5.92 -3.62 -13.09
N GLU A 375 -5.43 -2.92 -14.10
CA GLU A 375 -5.88 -3.04 -15.49
C GLU A 375 -5.76 -4.48 -16.00
N GLU A 376 -4.60 -5.12 -15.82
CA GLU A 376 -4.37 -6.51 -16.21
C GLU A 376 -5.25 -7.49 -15.40
N THR A 377 -5.63 -7.12 -14.17
CA THR A 377 -6.54 -7.91 -13.34
C THR A 377 -7.96 -7.83 -13.87
N LEU A 378 -8.47 -6.62 -14.09
CA LEU A 378 -9.83 -6.35 -14.53
C LEU A 378 -10.08 -6.81 -15.99
N ALA A 379 -9.06 -6.72 -16.85
CA ALA A 379 -9.14 -7.22 -18.23
C ALA A 379 -9.52 -8.72 -18.29
N ARG A 380 -9.14 -9.53 -17.29
CA ARG A 380 -9.55 -10.94 -17.17
C ARG A 380 -11.07 -11.10 -17.06
N TYR A 381 -11.73 -10.11 -16.48
CA TYR A 381 -13.17 -10.08 -16.24
C TYR A 381 -13.93 -9.24 -17.28
N SER A 382 -13.24 -8.76 -18.33
CA SER A 382 -13.80 -7.84 -19.33
C SER A 382 -14.29 -6.52 -18.70
N ASP A 383 -13.55 -6.04 -17.71
CA ASP A 383 -13.80 -4.80 -16.98
C ASP A 383 -12.59 -3.86 -17.09
N ASP A 384 -12.74 -2.63 -16.61
CA ASP A 384 -11.69 -1.60 -16.57
C ASP A 384 -11.75 -0.77 -15.28
N VAL A 385 -10.68 0.00 -15.03
CA VAL A 385 -10.52 0.78 -13.78
C VAL A 385 -11.69 1.75 -13.57
N PRO A 386 -12.08 2.61 -14.54
CA PRO A 386 -13.20 3.53 -14.33
C PRO A 386 -14.53 2.83 -14.05
N THR A 387 -14.82 1.71 -14.73
CA THR A 387 -16.05 0.95 -14.51
C THR A 387 -16.07 0.29 -13.13
N ALA A 388 -14.94 -0.28 -12.69
CA ALA A 388 -14.82 -0.87 -11.37
C ALA A 388 -14.98 0.18 -10.26
N LEU A 389 -14.35 1.34 -10.40
CA LEU A 389 -14.47 2.43 -9.44
C LEU A 389 -15.88 3.03 -9.44
N THR A 390 -16.52 3.17 -10.60
CA THR A 390 -17.94 3.60 -10.69
C THR A 390 -18.84 2.66 -9.90
N ARG A 391 -18.68 1.33 -10.08
CA ARG A 391 -19.45 0.32 -9.33
C ARG A 391 -19.22 0.46 -7.82
N TYR A 392 -17.97 0.64 -7.40
CA TYR A 392 -17.60 0.87 -6.01
C TYR A 392 -18.23 2.14 -5.42
N ARG A 393 -18.18 3.29 -6.14
CA ARG A 393 -18.80 4.55 -5.70
C ARG A 393 -20.31 4.42 -5.55
N LEU A 394 -20.97 3.73 -6.48
CA LEU A 394 -22.41 3.41 -6.37
C LEU A 394 -22.70 2.51 -5.16
N GLN A 395 -21.89 1.48 -4.94
CA GLN A 395 -22.03 0.54 -3.81
C GLN A 395 -21.87 1.26 -2.45
N ASN A 396 -20.91 2.19 -2.34
CA ASN A 396 -20.73 3.05 -1.16
C ASN A 396 -21.98 3.86 -0.83
N LEU A 397 -22.61 4.49 -1.83
CA LEU A 397 -23.82 5.29 -1.62
C LEU A 397 -24.98 4.46 -1.08
N VAL A 398 -25.21 3.26 -1.65
CA VAL A 398 -26.34 2.41 -1.26
C VAL A 398 -26.05 1.54 -0.04
N ARG A 399 -24.78 1.47 0.40
CA ARG A 399 -24.27 0.63 1.50
C ARG A 399 -24.60 -0.86 1.32
N ASP A 400 -24.45 -1.35 0.10
CA ASP A 400 -24.65 -2.77 -0.24
C ASP A 400 -23.43 -3.58 0.19
N TYR A 401 -23.26 -3.77 1.50
CA TYR A 401 -22.18 -4.53 2.13
C TYR A 401 -22.69 -5.36 3.30
N ASP A 402 -22.15 -6.57 3.47
CA ASP A 402 -22.48 -7.44 4.61
C ASP A 402 -22.15 -6.80 5.97
N LEU A 403 -21.13 -5.95 6.04
CA LEU A 403 -20.71 -5.23 7.25
C LEU A 403 -21.40 -3.88 7.42
N ALA A 404 -22.33 -3.49 6.56
CA ALA A 404 -22.91 -2.14 6.55
C ALA A 404 -23.56 -1.75 7.89
N GLU A 405 -24.13 -2.68 8.65
CA GLU A 405 -24.69 -2.41 10.00
C GLU A 405 -23.66 -1.84 11.00
N SER A 406 -22.37 -2.11 10.78
CA SER A 406 -21.28 -1.64 11.62
C SER A 406 -20.73 -0.27 11.22
N PHE A 407 -21.11 0.24 10.04
CA PHE A 407 -20.65 1.55 9.58
C PHE A 407 -21.39 2.66 10.33
N ASP A 408 -20.67 3.69 10.73
CA ASP A 408 -21.19 4.83 11.48
C ASP A 408 -21.34 6.10 10.63
N ALA A 409 -21.14 5.98 9.32
CA ALA A 409 -21.18 7.07 8.34
C ALA A 409 -21.95 6.70 7.06
N THR A 410 -22.29 7.73 6.29
CA THR A 410 -22.81 7.67 4.91
C THR A 410 -21.89 8.48 4.02
N VAL A 411 -21.82 8.20 2.71
CA VAL A 411 -21.07 9.07 1.79
C VAL A 411 -21.54 10.52 1.88
N PHE A 412 -20.60 11.46 1.84
CA PHE A 412 -20.86 12.89 1.97
C PHE A 412 -21.80 13.39 0.85
N LEU A 413 -22.82 14.15 1.24
CA LEU A 413 -23.72 14.83 0.31
C LEU A 413 -23.15 16.20 -0.04
N GLU A 414 -22.91 16.44 -1.33
CA GLU A 414 -22.37 17.68 -1.88
C GLU A 414 -23.35 18.84 -1.75
N ASP A 415 -24.57 18.66 -2.26
CA ASP A 415 -25.64 19.66 -2.21
C ASP A 415 -27.01 19.02 -2.49
N ILE A 416 -28.09 19.79 -2.27
CA ILE A 416 -29.47 19.43 -2.59
C ILE A 416 -29.95 20.31 -3.76
N ILE A 417 -30.27 19.68 -4.89
CA ILE A 417 -30.85 20.30 -6.07
C ILE A 417 -32.37 20.40 -5.88
N ASP A 418 -32.86 21.58 -5.50
CA ASP A 418 -34.28 21.82 -5.14
C ASP A 418 -35.11 22.58 -6.20
N ASP A 419 -34.49 22.99 -7.31
CA ASP A 419 -35.14 23.66 -8.43
C ASP A 419 -34.41 23.40 -9.77
N THR A 420 -35.11 23.66 -10.88
CA THR A 420 -34.49 23.66 -12.22
C THR A 420 -33.48 24.80 -12.34
N GLY A 421 -32.39 24.56 -13.07
CA GLY A 421 -31.36 25.58 -13.27
C GLY A 421 -29.95 25.01 -13.37
N ARG A 422 -28.98 25.85 -13.02
CA ARG A 422 -27.55 25.52 -12.99
C ARG A 422 -27.11 25.29 -11.56
N TRP A 423 -26.49 24.16 -11.31
CA TRP A 423 -26.00 23.70 -10.02
C TRP A 423 -24.51 23.35 -10.13
N THR A 424 -23.78 23.44 -9.02
CA THR A 424 -22.34 23.20 -8.95
C THR A 424 -21.99 22.67 -7.56
N PHE A 425 -20.79 22.12 -7.43
CA PHE A 425 -20.21 21.68 -6.16
C PHE A 425 -19.96 22.82 -5.17
N ASN A 426 -19.90 22.47 -3.89
CA ASN A 426 -19.27 23.22 -2.83
C ASN A 426 -17.80 22.77 -2.70
N GLY A 427 -16.89 23.68 -2.33
CA GLY A 427 -15.47 23.33 -2.18
C GLY A 427 -14.64 23.52 -3.46
N ALA A 428 -13.79 22.53 -3.79
CA ALA A 428 -12.72 22.66 -4.79
C ALA A 428 -13.00 21.99 -6.14
N GLY A 429 -13.92 21.01 -6.18
CA GLY A 429 -14.26 20.26 -7.39
C GLY A 429 -14.30 18.77 -7.12
N ILE A 430 -13.89 17.99 -8.11
CA ILE A 430 -13.76 16.53 -8.06
C ILE A 430 -12.39 16.11 -8.61
N GLN A 431 -11.70 15.19 -7.95
CA GLN A 431 -10.41 14.66 -8.42
C GLN A 431 -10.59 13.35 -9.20
N GLU A 432 -9.50 12.78 -9.69
CA GLU A 432 -9.41 11.55 -10.49
C GLU A 432 -10.01 10.33 -9.74
N LEU A 433 -10.80 9.49 -10.45
CA LEU A 433 -11.51 8.31 -9.91
C LEU A 433 -12.39 8.56 -8.66
N SER A 434 -12.84 9.79 -8.50
CA SER A 434 -13.61 10.24 -7.34
C SER A 434 -15.04 10.63 -7.72
N ALA A 435 -15.89 10.90 -6.72
CA ALA A 435 -17.31 11.14 -6.91
C ALA A 435 -17.89 12.21 -5.97
N ASN A 436 -18.81 13.03 -6.48
CA ASN A 436 -19.64 13.92 -5.68
C ASN A 436 -21.11 13.55 -5.83
N TYR A 437 -21.87 13.62 -4.74
CA TYR A 437 -23.25 13.17 -4.69
C TYR A 437 -24.20 14.34 -4.42
N PHE A 438 -25.28 14.44 -5.18
CA PHE A 438 -26.32 15.47 -5.02
C PHE A 438 -27.66 14.81 -4.80
N GLU A 439 -28.48 15.34 -3.90
CA GLU A 439 -29.88 14.92 -3.79
C GLU A 439 -30.72 15.72 -4.79
N LEU A 440 -31.58 15.05 -5.54
CA LEU A 440 -32.52 15.66 -6.48
C LEU A 440 -33.90 15.79 -5.84
N ASP A 441 -34.08 16.77 -4.94
CA ASP A 441 -35.34 17.07 -4.24
C ASP A 441 -36.21 18.07 -5.03
N VAL A 442 -36.67 17.63 -6.21
CA VAL A 442 -37.55 18.41 -7.08
C VAL A 442 -38.97 17.83 -7.11
N ARG A 443 -39.93 18.63 -7.60
CA ARG A 443 -41.32 18.14 -7.77
C ARG A 443 -41.38 16.99 -8.76
N ALA A 444 -42.31 16.05 -8.55
CA ALA A 444 -42.50 14.94 -9.46
C ALA A 444 -42.64 15.33 -10.96
N GLY A 445 -41.96 14.58 -11.81
CA GLY A 445 -41.93 14.73 -13.27
C GLY A 445 -40.60 14.27 -13.89
N ASP A 446 -40.50 14.47 -15.21
CA ASP A 446 -39.32 14.12 -15.99
C ASP A 446 -38.34 15.30 -16.04
N TYR A 447 -37.06 15.02 -15.81
CA TYR A 447 -35.99 16.01 -15.83
C TYR A 447 -34.85 15.54 -16.72
N GLU A 448 -34.41 16.40 -17.63
CA GLU A 448 -33.14 16.27 -18.32
C GLU A 448 -32.04 16.83 -17.41
N VAL A 449 -31.02 16.02 -17.15
CA VAL A 449 -29.85 16.38 -16.37
C VAL A 449 -28.64 16.28 -17.30
N SER A 450 -27.82 17.33 -17.35
CA SER A 450 -26.63 17.37 -18.21
C SER A 450 -25.45 18.08 -17.58
N LEU A 451 -24.25 17.67 -17.95
CA LEU A 451 -23.01 18.38 -17.63
C LEU A 451 -22.78 19.53 -18.63
N ALA A 452 -22.25 20.65 -18.14
CA ALA A 452 -21.82 21.72 -19.02
C ALA A 452 -20.64 21.28 -19.90
N ARG A 453 -20.47 21.94 -21.05
CA ARG A 453 -19.47 21.52 -22.07
C ARG A 453 -18.02 21.54 -21.55
N GLU A 454 -17.74 22.41 -20.59
CA GLU A 454 -16.47 22.49 -19.88
C GLU A 454 -16.15 21.26 -19.02
N SER A 455 -17.12 20.36 -18.81
CA SER A 455 -17.03 19.15 -17.97
C SER A 455 -17.18 17.88 -18.80
N ALA A 456 -16.63 17.88 -20.01
CA ALA A 456 -16.83 16.82 -21.02
C ALA A 456 -16.21 15.46 -20.66
N ASP A 457 -15.30 15.46 -19.67
CA ASP A 457 -14.55 14.28 -19.25
C ASP A 457 -15.20 13.58 -18.03
N LEU A 458 -16.22 14.19 -17.42
CA LEU A 458 -16.96 13.62 -16.28
C LEU A 458 -18.17 12.77 -16.71
N GLU A 459 -18.74 12.02 -15.78
CA GLU A 459 -19.94 11.21 -16.02
C GLU A 459 -21.01 11.44 -14.97
N LEU A 460 -22.27 11.41 -15.39
CA LEU A 460 -23.44 11.45 -14.52
C LEU A 460 -24.05 10.06 -14.38
N TRP A 461 -24.47 9.77 -13.16
CA TRP A 461 -25.33 8.65 -12.82
C TRP A 461 -26.50 9.15 -11.99
N VAL A 462 -27.65 8.53 -12.15
CA VAL A 462 -28.77 8.69 -11.22
C VAL A 462 -28.92 7.43 -10.39
N ILE A 463 -29.25 7.60 -9.11
CA ILE A 463 -29.54 6.53 -8.17
C ILE A 463 -30.91 6.79 -7.55
N MET A 464 -31.82 5.85 -7.70
CA MET A 464 -33.21 5.93 -7.24
C MET A 464 -33.45 4.86 -6.18
N ILE A 465 -33.95 5.25 -5.01
CA ILE A 465 -34.10 4.36 -3.86
C ILE A 465 -35.57 4.24 -3.53
N THR A 466 -36.06 3.01 -3.33
CA THR A 466 -37.45 2.72 -2.96
C THR A 466 -37.46 1.52 -2.02
N ASP A 467 -37.89 1.73 -0.78
CA ASP A 467 -37.72 0.77 0.31
C ASP A 467 -36.25 0.28 0.35
N ASP A 468 -36.05 -1.04 0.36
CA ASP A 468 -34.74 -1.69 0.44
C ASP A 468 -34.13 -1.99 -0.95
N VAL A 469 -34.56 -1.29 -2.01
CA VAL A 469 -34.06 -1.49 -3.38
C VAL A 469 -33.57 -0.17 -3.97
N ALA A 470 -32.35 -0.19 -4.52
CA ALA A 470 -31.83 0.91 -5.31
C ALA A 470 -31.67 0.53 -6.79
N ILE A 471 -31.95 1.49 -7.67
CA ILE A 471 -31.73 1.39 -9.11
C ILE A 471 -30.79 2.51 -9.53
N SER A 472 -29.63 2.17 -10.11
CA SER A 472 -28.72 3.15 -10.70
C SER A 472 -28.79 3.13 -12.22
N ILE A 473 -28.67 4.28 -12.87
CA ILE A 473 -28.70 4.39 -14.34
C ILE A 473 -27.58 5.34 -14.80
N PRO A 474 -26.72 4.94 -15.74
CA PRO A 474 -25.74 5.83 -16.35
C PRO A 474 -26.44 6.87 -17.23
N LEU A 475 -26.12 8.14 -17.02
CA LEU A 475 -26.55 9.26 -17.87
C LEU A 475 -25.41 9.73 -18.77
N GLY A 476 -24.15 9.44 -18.44
CA GLY A 476 -22.99 9.94 -19.18
C GLY A 476 -22.94 11.47 -19.10
N GLN A 477 -22.98 12.14 -20.24
CA GLN A 477 -22.95 13.62 -20.28
C GLN A 477 -24.35 14.26 -20.17
N GLU A 478 -25.40 13.53 -20.55
CA GLU A 478 -26.79 14.01 -20.51
C GLU A 478 -27.77 12.83 -20.47
N GLY A 479 -28.83 12.93 -19.67
CA GLY A 479 -29.87 11.91 -19.62
C GLY A 479 -31.15 12.38 -18.95
N VAL A 480 -32.22 11.60 -19.13
CA VAL A 480 -33.55 11.89 -18.57
C VAL A 480 -33.81 10.99 -17.36
N VAL A 481 -34.27 11.62 -16.28
CA VAL A 481 -34.61 11.02 -14.99
C VAL A 481 -36.09 11.28 -14.68
N GLU A 482 -36.81 10.25 -14.25
CA GLU A 482 -38.17 10.37 -13.72
C GLU A 482 -38.11 10.46 -12.18
N VAL A 483 -38.51 11.60 -11.62
CA VAL A 483 -38.65 11.80 -10.17
C VAL A 483 -40.13 11.68 -9.81
N GLY A 484 -40.49 10.83 -8.84
CA GLY A 484 -41.88 10.50 -8.55
C GLY A 484 -42.07 9.68 -7.27
N ASP A 485 -42.15 8.36 -7.41
CA ASP A 485 -42.57 7.42 -6.36
C ASP A 485 -41.39 6.92 -5.48
N GLN A 486 -40.17 7.35 -5.77
CA GLN A 486 -38.94 7.00 -5.03
C GLN A 486 -38.89 7.71 -3.67
N ASP A 487 -38.28 7.07 -2.67
CA ASP A 487 -38.01 7.68 -1.36
C ASP A 487 -36.90 8.73 -1.46
N TYR A 488 -35.85 8.43 -2.24
CA TYR A 488 -34.75 9.33 -2.54
C TYR A 488 -34.30 9.19 -3.99
N THR A 489 -33.84 10.30 -4.58
CA THR A 489 -33.17 10.31 -5.88
C THR A 489 -31.86 11.09 -5.74
N TYR A 490 -30.74 10.44 -6.03
CA TYR A 490 -29.42 11.06 -6.02
C TYR A 490 -28.84 11.13 -7.43
N LEU A 491 -28.01 12.14 -7.67
CA LEU A 491 -27.11 12.22 -8.80
C LEU A 491 -25.68 12.01 -8.29
N MET A 492 -24.92 11.18 -8.99
CA MET A 492 -23.48 11.06 -8.79
C MET A 492 -22.79 11.69 -10.01
N VAL A 493 -21.90 12.65 -9.74
CA VAL A 493 -20.90 13.11 -10.71
C VAL A 493 -19.64 12.31 -10.44
N PHE A 494 -19.13 11.62 -11.46
CA PHE A 494 -17.95 10.77 -11.37
C PHE A 494 -16.87 11.28 -12.32
N ASN A 495 -15.61 11.28 -11.86
CA ASN A 495 -14.47 11.55 -12.71
C ASN A 495 -13.78 10.23 -13.11
N PRO A 496 -13.90 9.78 -14.38
CA PRO A 496 -13.26 8.55 -14.84
C PRO A 496 -11.77 8.73 -15.19
N THR A 497 -11.23 9.95 -15.19
CA THR A 497 -9.82 10.18 -15.55
C THR A 497 -8.91 9.69 -14.43
N TYR A 498 -7.73 9.19 -14.80
CA TYR A 498 -6.65 8.81 -13.89
C TYR A 498 -5.31 8.78 -14.60
N ASP A 499 -4.26 8.86 -13.80
CA ASP A 499 -2.90 8.49 -14.18
C ASP A 499 -2.22 7.79 -12.98
N ASP A 500 -0.98 7.35 -13.15
CA ASP A 500 -0.28 6.59 -12.10
C ASP A 500 0.15 7.46 -10.91
N ASP A 501 0.21 8.79 -11.02
CA ASP A 501 0.59 9.68 -9.92
C ASP A 501 -0.61 10.06 -9.06
N ILE A 502 -1.04 9.13 -8.21
CA ILE A 502 -2.17 9.27 -7.27
C ILE A 502 -1.98 10.38 -6.21
N ASN A 503 -0.82 11.05 -6.20
CA ASN A 503 -0.51 12.14 -5.29
C ASN A 503 -0.40 13.51 -6.00
N ASP A 504 -0.44 13.57 -7.33
CA ASP A 504 -0.49 14.80 -8.15
C ASP A 504 -1.84 14.98 -8.85
N CYS A 505 -2.92 14.80 -8.09
CA CYS A 505 -4.29 14.83 -8.58
C CYS A 505 -4.84 16.26 -8.73
N THR A 506 -5.65 16.50 -9.76
CA THR A 506 -6.18 17.82 -10.10
C THR A 506 -7.68 17.93 -9.87
N TYR A 507 -8.10 19.05 -9.28
CA TYR A 507 -9.53 19.33 -9.14
C TYR A 507 -10.13 19.77 -10.47
N GLU A 508 -11.14 19.04 -10.92
CA GLU A 508 -12.02 19.45 -12.02
C GLU A 508 -13.25 20.20 -11.50
N GLU A 509 -13.50 21.38 -12.08
CA GLU A 509 -14.72 22.13 -11.84
C GLU A 509 -15.83 21.68 -12.81
N TYR A 510 -17.06 21.58 -12.32
CA TYR A 510 -18.21 21.22 -13.16
C TYR A 510 -19.50 21.95 -12.85
N VAL A 511 -20.41 21.94 -13.82
CA VAL A 511 -21.76 22.51 -13.68
C VAL A 511 -22.79 21.50 -14.18
N ILE A 512 -23.78 21.21 -13.34
CA ILE A 512 -24.95 20.40 -13.66
C ILE A 512 -26.09 21.33 -14.10
N ASN A 513 -26.73 21.02 -15.22
CA ASN A 513 -27.97 21.68 -15.65
C ASN A 513 -29.13 20.73 -15.44
N VAL A 514 -30.21 21.21 -14.81
CA VAL A 514 -31.43 20.44 -14.56
C VAL A 514 -32.61 21.16 -15.19
N GLU A 515 -33.24 20.53 -16.17
CA GLU A 515 -34.37 21.10 -16.91
C GLU A 515 -35.57 20.15 -16.91
N ARG A 516 -36.75 20.67 -16.60
CA ARG A 516 -37.98 19.86 -16.64
C ARG A 516 -38.43 19.63 -18.09
N VAL A 517 -38.60 18.37 -18.47
CA VAL A 517 -39.05 17.96 -19.81
C VAL A 517 -40.46 17.34 -19.75
N ASN A 518 -41.05 17.03 -20.90
CA ASN A 518 -42.33 16.34 -20.97
C ASN A 518 -42.24 15.19 -21.98
N ASP A 519 -42.74 14.02 -21.61
CA ASP A 519 -42.88 12.85 -22.50
C ASP A 519 -41.55 12.40 -23.13
N ALA A 520 -40.44 12.52 -22.39
CA ALA A 520 -39.12 12.05 -22.83
C ALA A 520 -38.86 10.63 -22.29
N PRO A 521 -38.28 9.71 -23.09
CA PRO A 521 -37.95 8.39 -22.60
C PRO A 521 -36.85 8.47 -21.54
N THR A 522 -37.01 7.72 -20.45
CA THR A 522 -35.99 7.59 -19.41
C THR A 522 -34.76 6.87 -19.96
N SER A 523 -33.60 7.16 -19.37
CA SER A 523 -32.33 6.57 -19.76
C SER A 523 -32.31 5.05 -19.51
N GLU A 524 -31.63 4.29 -20.36
CA GLU A 524 -31.50 2.83 -20.27
C GLU A 524 -30.21 2.42 -19.52
N GLY A 525 -30.04 1.13 -19.22
CA GLY A 525 -28.83 0.60 -18.57
C GLY A 525 -28.93 0.45 -17.05
N ALA A 526 -30.14 0.31 -16.53
CA ALA A 526 -30.39 0.17 -15.09
C ALA A 526 -29.64 -1.02 -14.45
N LEU A 527 -28.98 -0.76 -13.33
CA LEU A 527 -28.43 -1.75 -12.40
C LEU A 527 -29.30 -1.75 -11.13
N THR A 528 -29.44 -2.91 -10.50
CA THR A 528 -30.22 -3.08 -9.26
C THR A 528 -29.29 -3.48 -8.13
N TRP A 529 -29.49 -2.87 -6.97
CA TRP A 529 -28.67 -3.02 -5.77
C TRP A 529 -29.55 -3.36 -4.58
N ASP A 530 -28.97 -4.06 -3.60
CA ASP A 530 -29.59 -4.22 -2.29
C ASP A 530 -29.37 -2.93 -1.49
N ALA A 531 -30.45 -2.27 -1.08
CA ALA A 531 -30.41 -1.05 -0.30
C ALA A 531 -30.95 -1.27 1.14
N THR A 532 -30.94 -2.51 1.63
CA THR A 532 -31.39 -2.86 2.99
C THR A 532 -30.71 -2.02 4.08
N TYR A 533 -29.45 -1.64 3.86
CA TYR A 533 -28.66 -0.84 4.80
C TYR A 533 -28.46 0.61 4.38
N PHE A 534 -29.20 1.06 3.35
CA PHE A 534 -29.15 2.44 2.93
C PHE A 534 -29.60 3.39 4.04
N GLU A 535 -28.84 4.47 4.20
CA GLU A 535 -29.22 5.61 5.03
C GLU A 535 -29.13 6.90 4.21
N PRO A 536 -30.05 7.86 4.38
CA PRO A 536 -30.01 9.13 3.67
C PRO A 536 -28.69 9.88 3.90
N LEU A 537 -28.13 10.41 2.82
CA LEU A 537 -26.85 11.11 2.86
C LEU A 537 -26.95 12.44 3.62
N ASN A 538 -25.82 12.91 4.15
CA ASN A 538 -25.78 14.10 4.99
C ASN A 538 -24.83 15.17 4.45
N LEU A 539 -25.25 16.44 4.54
CA LEU A 539 -24.43 17.63 4.18
C LEU A 539 -23.29 17.93 5.19
N ARG A 540 -23.12 17.11 6.22
CA ARG A 540 -22.10 17.31 7.26
C ARG A 540 -21.16 16.12 7.28
N ARG A 541 -19.88 16.43 7.13
CA ARG A 541 -18.75 15.63 7.58
C ARG A 541 -18.71 15.67 9.11
#